data_AF-A4B8W7-F1
#
_entry.id   AF-A4B8W7-F1
#
_cell.length_a   1.000
_cell.length_b   1.000
_cell.length_c   1.000
_cell.angle_alpha   90.00
_cell.angle_beta   90.00
_cell.angle_gamma   90.00
#
_symmetry.space_group_name_H-M   'P 1'
#
loop_
_entity.id
_entity.type
_entity.pdbx_description
1 polymer ?
#
loop_
_entity_poly.entity_id
_entity_poly.type
_entity_poly.pdbx_seq_one_letter_code
_entity_poly.pdbx_strand_id
1 'polypeptide(L)'
;MESQSPYKLQQVLIEELESQLTDRYGPMMSGKDLYKALGYVSDHAFRQGLVRNTVNVPIFSIPHRRGKFALTKDVAVFLAQQRASAK
;
A
#
# COMPACT_ATOMS: atom_id res chain seq x y z
N MET A 1 -18.29 28.57 8.49
CA MET A 1 -16.89 28.38 8.08
C MET A 1 -16.52 27.00 8.62
N GLU A 2 -17.21 25.97 8.14
CA GLU A 2 -17.13 24.62 8.70
C GLU A 2 -17.37 23.61 7.58
N SER A 3 -16.33 23.35 6.81
CA SER A 3 -16.23 22.11 6.06
C SER A 3 -15.24 21.22 6.81
N GLN A 4 -15.71 20.57 7.87
CA GLN A 4 -15.07 19.36 8.39
C GLN A 4 -15.19 18.30 7.30
N SER A 5 -14.22 18.36 6.41
CA SER A 5 -14.17 17.66 5.15
C SER A 5 -13.89 16.18 5.43
N PRO A 6 -14.67 15.21 4.90
CA PRO A 6 -14.38 13.78 5.06
C PRO A 6 -12.96 13.39 4.62
N TYR A 7 -12.34 14.23 3.80
CA TYR A 7 -10.94 14.16 3.40
C TYR A 7 -9.94 14.31 4.56
N LYS A 8 -10.27 15.03 5.64
CA LYS A 8 -9.34 15.26 6.74
C LYS A 8 -9.13 14.02 7.62
N LEU A 9 -10.20 13.26 7.89
CA LEU A 9 -10.10 11.99 8.61
C LEU A 9 -9.32 10.95 7.79
N GLN A 10 -9.54 10.92 6.47
CA GLN A 10 -8.81 10.03 5.58
C GLN A 10 -7.32 10.41 5.48
N GLN A 11 -6.99 11.70 5.42
CA GLN A 11 -5.60 12.19 5.43
C GLN A 11 -4.86 11.81 6.72
N VAL A 12 -5.49 12.03 7.89
CA VAL A 12 -4.89 11.64 9.18
C VAL A 12 -4.63 10.13 9.23
N LEU A 13 -5.56 9.31 8.74
CA LEU A 13 -5.36 7.87 8.67
C LEU A 13 -4.23 7.46 7.71
N ILE A 14 -4.12 8.14 6.56
CA ILE A 14 -3.03 7.90 5.59
C ILE A 14 -1.68 8.23 6.24
N GLU A 15 -1.55 9.40 6.87
CA GLU A 15 -0.32 9.84 7.54
C GLU A 15 0.07 8.89 8.68
N GLU A 16 -0.90 8.45 9.48
CA GLU A 16 -0.66 7.51 10.57
C GLU A 16 -0.18 6.15 10.03
N LEU A 17 -0.84 5.60 9.01
CA LEU A 17 -0.43 4.35 8.36
C LEU A 17 0.94 4.50 7.68
N GLU A 18 1.18 5.61 6.99
CA GLU A 18 2.44 5.90 6.32
C GLU A 18 3.59 5.95 7.34
N SER A 19 3.42 6.66 8.46
CA SER A 19 4.43 6.70 9.53
C SER A 19 4.69 5.31 10.09
N GLN A 20 3.66 4.56 10.46
CA GLN A 20 3.81 3.23 11.04
C GLN A 20 4.46 2.23 10.08
N LEU A 21 4.07 2.24 8.81
CA LEU A 21 4.64 1.36 7.79
C LEU A 21 6.07 1.79 7.45
N THR A 22 6.35 3.09 7.42
CA THR A 22 7.70 3.63 7.12
C THR A 22 8.67 3.31 8.25
N ASP A 23 8.25 3.41 9.51
CA ASP A 23 9.06 3.04 10.66
C ASP A 23 9.37 1.54 10.68
N ARG A 24 8.44 0.70 10.21
CA ARG A 24 8.59 -0.76 10.21
C ARG A 24 9.36 -1.30 9.00
N TYR A 25 9.10 -0.78 7.81
CA TYR A 25 9.58 -1.33 6.53
C TYR A 25 10.52 -0.38 5.77
N GLY A 26 10.61 0.88 6.19
CA GLY A 26 11.31 1.95 5.47
C GLY A 26 10.43 2.61 4.40
N PRO A 27 11.02 3.47 3.55
CA PRO A 27 10.29 4.21 2.51
C PRO A 27 9.81 3.34 1.34
N MET A 28 10.29 2.09 1.25
CA MET A 28 9.95 1.15 0.19
C MET A 28 9.69 -0.24 0.76
N MET A 29 8.60 -0.85 0.31
CA MET A 29 8.25 -2.23 0.63
C MET A 29 8.61 -3.15 -0.55
N SER A 30 9.09 -4.35 -0.23
CA SER A 30 9.40 -5.36 -1.25
C SER A 30 9.20 -6.78 -0.73
N GLY A 31 9.16 -7.75 -1.64
CA GLY A 31 9.09 -9.17 -1.29
C GLY A 31 7.94 -9.52 -0.36
N LYS A 32 8.26 -10.19 0.76
CA LYS A 32 7.28 -10.74 1.70
C LYS A 32 6.44 -9.70 2.40
N ASP A 33 7.06 -8.59 2.78
CA ASP A 33 6.37 -7.54 3.51
C ASP A 33 5.36 -6.82 2.62
N LEU A 34 5.72 -6.61 1.35
CA LEU A 34 4.83 -6.00 0.36
C LEU A 34 3.55 -6.82 0.14
N TYR A 35 3.68 -8.10 -0.23
CA TYR A 35 2.48 -8.87 -0.54
C TYR A 35 1.62 -9.14 0.70
N LYS A 36 2.24 -9.24 1.89
CA LYS A 36 1.49 -9.38 3.16
C LYS A 36 0.72 -8.11 3.50
N ALA A 37 1.33 -6.93 3.34
CA ALA A 37 0.66 -5.66 3.59
C ALA A 37 -0.53 -5.46 2.65
N LEU A 38 -0.44 -5.96 1.42
CA LEU A 38 -1.53 -5.96 0.45
C LEU A 38 -2.60 -7.05 0.67
N GLY A 39 -2.45 -7.89 1.70
CA GLY A 39 -3.42 -8.94 2.04
C GLY A 39 -3.30 -10.23 1.24
N TYR A 40 -2.20 -10.45 0.50
CA TYR A 40 -1.97 -11.71 -0.20
C TYR A 40 -1.33 -12.75 0.72
N VAL A 41 -1.82 -13.99 0.62
CA VAL A 41 -1.32 -15.14 1.40
C VAL A 41 0.06 -15.64 0.94
N SER A 42 0.45 -15.37 -0.29
CA SER A 42 1.73 -15.83 -0.86
C SER A 42 2.22 -14.95 -2.01
N ASP A 43 3.52 -15.06 -2.30
CA ASP A 43 4.14 -14.44 -3.48
C ASP A 43 3.46 -14.83 -4.79
N HIS A 44 3.03 -16.09 -4.91
CA HIS A 44 2.34 -16.55 -6.12
C HIS A 44 0.98 -15.86 -6.29
N ALA A 45 0.21 -15.71 -5.21
CA ALA A 45 -1.06 -15.00 -5.23
C ALA A 45 -0.87 -13.52 -5.62
N PHE A 46 0.19 -12.88 -5.09
CA PHE A 46 0.56 -11.52 -5.47
C PHE A 46 0.93 -11.42 -6.95
N ARG A 47 1.79 -12.31 -7.46
CA ARG A 47 2.14 -12.35 -8.89
C ARG A 47 0.91 -12.55 -9.78
N GLN A 48 -0.04 -13.39 -9.39
CA GLN A 48 -1.31 -13.55 -10.10
C GLN A 48 -2.14 -12.26 -10.06
N GLY A 49 -2.17 -11.54 -8.93
CA GLY A 49 -2.82 -10.23 -8.83
C GLY A 49 -2.22 -9.18 -9.76
N LEU A 50 -0.88 -9.17 -9.89
CA LEU A 50 -0.18 -8.29 -10.85
C LEU A 50 -0.57 -8.60 -12.29
N VAL A 51 -0.60 -9.88 -12.68
CA VAL A 51 -1.00 -10.29 -14.04
C VAL A 51 -2.46 -9.91 -14.33
N ARG A 52 -3.33 -9.99 -13.32
CA ARG A 52 -4.75 -9.66 -13.44
C ARG A 52 -5.06 -8.16 -13.28
N ASN A 53 -4.04 -7.31 -13.08
CA ASN A 53 -4.17 -5.89 -12.79
C ASN A 53 -5.15 -5.58 -11.64
N THR A 54 -5.22 -6.45 -10.64
CA THR A 54 -6.08 -6.25 -9.45
C THR A 54 -5.35 -5.55 -8.31
N VAL A 55 -4.05 -5.32 -8.46
CA VAL A 55 -3.24 -4.58 -7.50
C VAL A 55 -3.37 -3.08 -7.81
N ASN A 56 -4.16 -2.38 -7.00
CA ASN A 56 -4.38 -0.93 -7.14
C ASN A 56 -3.22 -0.07 -6.61
N VAL A 57 -2.08 -0.67 -6.28
CA VAL A 57 -0.87 0.03 -5.82
C VAL A 57 0.15 0.06 -6.96
N PRO A 58 0.80 1.20 -7.24
CA PRO A 58 1.87 1.27 -8.21
C PRO A 58 3.05 0.36 -7.83
N ILE A 59 3.26 -0.69 -8.60
CA ILE A 59 4.37 -1.62 -8.41
C ILE A 59 5.44 -1.36 -9.49
N PHE A 60 6.67 -1.14 -9.05
CA PHE A 60 7.80 -0.91 -9.94
C PHE A 60 8.92 -1.93 -9.72
N SER A 61 9.82 -2.02 -10.69
CA SER A 61 11.04 -2.82 -10.63
C SER A 61 12.25 -1.92 -10.77
N ILE A 62 13.25 -2.14 -9.93
CA ILE A 62 14.52 -1.39 -9.97
C ILE A 62 15.49 -2.17 -10.87
N PRO A 63 16.17 -1.52 -11.84
CA PRO A 63 17.20 -2.17 -12.64
C PRO A 63 18.24 -2.87 -11.76
N HIS A 64 18.67 -4.08 -12.18
CA HIS A 64 19.64 -4.91 -11.44
C HIS A 64 19.20 -5.38 -10.04
N ARG A 65 17.94 -5.17 -9.65
CA ARG A 65 17.36 -5.70 -8.41
C ARG A 65 16.29 -6.72 -8.73
N ARG A 66 16.36 -7.89 -8.10
CA ARG A 66 15.30 -8.91 -8.21
C ARG A 66 14.11 -8.52 -7.34
N GLY A 67 12.92 -8.68 -7.89
CA GLY A 67 11.66 -8.50 -7.17
C GLY A 67 10.84 -7.29 -7.62
N LYS A 68 9.79 -7.03 -6.85
CA LYS A 68 8.84 -5.95 -7.06
C LYS A 68 8.84 -5.04 -5.84
N PHE A 69 8.72 -3.76 -6.10
CA PHE A 69 8.81 -2.70 -5.10
C PHE A 69 7.55 -1.85 -5.16
N ALA A 70 7.12 -1.35 -4.01
CA ALA A 70 6.12 -0.32 -3.90
C ALA A 70 6.60 0.73 -2.90
N LEU A 71 6.18 1.97 -3.07
CA LEU A 71 6.42 2.99 -2.05
C LEU A 71 5.48 2.74 -0.88
N THR A 72 6.00 2.91 0.33
CA THR A 72 5.24 2.70 1.56
C THR A 72 4.04 3.64 1.63
N LYS A 73 4.20 4.88 1.18
CA LYS A 73 3.11 5.87 1.05
C LYS A 73 1.96 5.37 0.17
N ASP A 74 2.27 4.68 -0.94
CA ASP A 74 1.25 4.23 -1.88
C ASP A 74 0.45 3.05 -1.28
N VAL A 75 1.14 2.20 -0.51
CA VAL A 75 0.49 1.12 0.26
C VAL A 75 -0.41 1.72 1.36
N ALA A 76 0.05 2.75 2.07
CA ALA A 76 -0.74 3.42 3.10
C ALA A 76 -2.03 4.04 2.53
N VAL A 77 -1.93 4.74 1.40
CA VAL A 77 -3.09 5.29 0.68
C VAL A 77 -4.08 4.19 0.29
N PHE A 78 -3.58 3.09 -0.27
CA PHE A 78 -4.42 1.96 -0.65
C PHE A 78 -5.15 1.34 0.55
N LEU A 79 -4.46 1.15 1.68
CA LEU A 79 -5.08 0.62 2.90
C LEU A 79 -6.16 1.55 3.45
N ALA A 80 -5.92 2.86 3.46
CA ALA A 80 -6.91 3.84 3.87
C ALA A 80 -8.14 3.85 2.95
N GLN A 81 -7.94 3.75 1.64
CA GLN A 81 -9.03 3.64 0.66
C GLN A 81 -9.84 2.35 0.83
N GLN A 82 -9.17 1.21 1.05
CA GLN A 82 -9.84 -0.06 1.32
C GLN A 82 -10.66 0.01 2.61
N ARG A 83 -10.13 0.65 3.68
CA ARG A 83 -10.86 0.86 4.93
C ARG A 83 -12.08 1.75 4.76
N ALA A 84 -11.98 2.80 3.94
CA ALA A 84 -13.09 3.70 3.62
C ALA A 84 -14.16 3.02 2.75
N SER A 85 -13.77 2.06 1.92
CA SER A 85 -14.70 1.30 1.06
C SER A 85 -15.35 0.12 1.78
N ALA A 86 -14.79 -0.31 2.92
CA ALA A 86 -15.36 -1.36 3.75
C ALA A 86 -16.60 -0.83 4.50
N LYS A 87 -17.77 -1.44 4.21
CA LYS A 87 -19.04 -1.17 4.88
C LYS A 87 -19.07 -1.68 6.31
#